data_AF-A0A7K9TQT8-F1
#
_entry.id   AF-A0A7K9TQT8-F1
#
_cell.length_a   1.000
_cell.length_b   1.000
_cell.length_c   1.000
_cell.angle_alpha   90.00
_cell.angle_beta   90.00
_cell.angle_gamma   90.00
#
_symmetry.space_group_name_H-M   'P 1'
#
loop_
_entity.id
_entity.type
_entity.pdbx_description
1 polymer ?
#
loop_
_entity_poly.entity_id
_entity_poly.type
_entity_poly.pdbx_seq_one_letter_code
_entity_poly.pdbx_strand_id
1 'polypeptide(L)'
;CSSDGNCPGSERCCSTGCGRECRLPAEGPAASNGPVSLGDICYLPPVPGPCKGRFLRYAYNPATGTCQPFTYGGCGGNPNNFRMVKECQQVC
;
A
#
# COMPACT_ATOMS: atom_id res chain seq x y z
N CYS A 1 32.48 5.68 6.57
CA CYS A 1 31.83 6.97 6.21
C CYS A 1 31.71 7.90 7.41
N SER A 2 31.56 9.21 7.18
CA SER A 2 31.35 10.20 8.25
C SER A 2 29.92 10.72 8.34
N SER A 3 29.19 10.70 7.21
CA SER A 3 27.78 11.10 7.06
C SER A 3 27.17 10.39 5.84
N ASP A 4 25.85 10.42 5.70
CA ASP A 4 25.11 9.77 4.59
C ASP A 4 25.59 10.24 3.21
N GLY A 5 25.92 11.52 3.05
CA GLY A 5 26.40 12.08 1.77
C GLY A 5 27.82 11.66 1.37
N ASN A 6 28.50 10.85 2.18
CA ASN A 6 29.79 10.23 1.82
C ASN A 6 29.62 8.79 1.33
N CYS A 7 28.38 8.31 1.24
CA CYS A 7 28.09 6.97 0.75
C CYS A 7 27.63 6.98 -0.72
N PRO A 8 28.08 6.01 -1.53
CA PRO A 8 27.68 5.92 -2.92
C PRO A 8 26.21 5.50 -3.08
N GLY A 9 25.53 6.08 -4.06
CA GLY A 9 24.15 5.73 -4.39
C GLY A 9 23.16 6.08 -3.27
N SER A 10 22.35 5.09 -2.85
CA SER A 10 21.31 5.21 -1.82
C SER A 10 21.74 4.66 -0.45
N GLU A 11 23.02 4.36 -0.28
CA GLU A 11 23.59 3.89 0.98
C GLU A 11 23.56 4.98 2.05
N ARG A 12 23.53 4.56 3.32
CA ARG A 12 23.56 5.47 4.46
C ARG A 12 24.69 5.10 5.39
N CYS A 13 25.14 6.09 6.16
CA CYS A 13 26.27 5.90 7.05
C CYS A 13 25.81 5.34 8.40
N CYS A 14 26.11 4.07 8.68
CA CYS A 14 25.72 3.43 9.93
C CYS A 14 26.93 3.24 10.85
N SER A 15 26.75 3.58 12.13
CA SER A 15 27.69 3.22 13.19
C SER A 15 27.44 1.77 13.61
N THR A 16 28.30 0.87 13.15
CA THR A 16 28.41 -0.49 13.68
C THR A 16 29.14 -0.48 15.02
N GLY A 17 29.06 -1.57 15.79
CA GLY A 17 29.76 -1.71 17.07
C GLY A 17 31.29 -1.59 16.99
N CYS A 18 31.89 -1.67 15.79
CA CYS A 18 33.33 -1.54 15.58
C CYS A 18 33.74 -0.29 14.77
N GLY A 19 32.80 0.39 14.09
CA GLY A 19 33.14 1.51 13.21
C GLY A 19 31.99 2.00 12.35
N ARG A 20 32.24 2.98 11.47
CA ARG A 20 31.22 3.55 10.58
C ARG A 20 31.36 3.03 9.15
N GLU A 21 30.31 2.39 8.65
CA GLU A 21 30.29 1.79 7.33
C GLU A 21 29.09 2.29 6.52
N CYS A 22 29.28 2.44 5.20
CA CYS A 22 28.17 2.68 4.29
C CYS A 22 27.43 1.37 4.09
N ARG A 23 26.14 1.36 4.43
CA ARG A 23 25.32 0.18 4.26
C ARG A 23 24.03 0.59 3.58
N LEU A 24 23.62 -0.21 2.60
CA LEU A 24 22.25 -0.16 2.12
C LEU A 24 21.32 -0.42 3.31
N PRO A 25 20.24 0.36 3.47
CA PRO A 25 19.18 0.02 4.42
C PRO A 25 18.81 -1.46 4.20
N ALA A 26 18.81 -2.26 5.26
CA ALA A 26 18.45 -3.66 5.13
C ALA A 26 17.07 -3.73 4.46
N GLU A 27 17.02 -4.26 3.23
CA GLU A 27 15.76 -4.65 2.62
C GLU A 27 15.18 -5.73 3.51
N GLY A 28 14.26 -5.32 4.39
CA GLY A 28 13.52 -6.21 5.27
C GLY A 28 12.80 -7.27 4.45
N PRO A 29 12.32 -8.35 5.11
CA PRO A 29 11.73 -9.47 4.41
C PRO A 29 10.57 -8.95 3.56
N ALA A 30 10.44 -9.49 2.34
CA ALA A 30 9.32 -9.22 1.46
C ALA A 30 7.99 -9.32 2.24
N ALA A 31 7.43 -8.17 2.61
CA ALA A 31 6.12 -8.01 3.22
C ALA A 31 5.47 -6.79 2.57
N SER A 32 5.08 -6.95 1.29
CA SER A 32 3.90 -6.35 0.66
C SER A 32 3.48 -4.94 1.13
N ASN A 33 4.42 -4.01 1.27
CA ASN A 33 4.20 -2.60 1.53
C ASN A 33 5.35 -1.79 0.91
N GLY A 34 5.59 -1.97 -0.40
CA GLY A 34 5.84 -0.77 -1.17
C GLY A 34 4.68 0.20 -0.93
N PRO A 35 4.80 1.51 -1.19
CA PRO A 35 3.59 2.27 -1.42
C PRO A 35 2.86 1.47 -2.50
N VAL A 36 1.75 0.82 -2.14
CA VAL A 36 0.83 0.31 -3.15
C VAL A 36 0.56 1.56 -3.95
N SER A 37 1.09 1.63 -5.17
CA SER A 37 0.99 2.84 -5.95
C SER A 37 -0.48 3.17 -5.94
N LEU A 38 -0.86 4.36 -5.48
CA LEU A 38 -2.26 4.64 -5.14
C LEU A 38 -3.17 4.31 -6.34
N GLY A 39 -2.64 4.50 -7.55
CA GLY A 39 -3.23 4.04 -8.80
C GLY A 39 -3.51 2.55 -8.88
N ASP A 40 -2.60 1.67 -8.45
CA ASP A 40 -2.75 0.21 -8.53
C ASP A 40 -3.96 -0.29 -7.73
N ILE A 41 -4.28 0.33 -6.58
CA ILE A 41 -5.48 -0.02 -5.78
C ILE A 41 -6.75 0.19 -6.62
N CYS A 42 -6.81 1.30 -7.35
CA CYS A 42 -8.01 1.76 -8.04
C CYS A 42 -8.36 0.89 -9.26
N TYR A 43 -7.39 0.13 -9.77
CA TYR A 43 -7.62 -0.83 -10.86
C TYR A 43 -7.95 -2.26 -10.37
N LEU A 44 -7.91 -2.53 -9.07
CA LEU A 44 -8.30 -3.84 -8.54
C LEU A 44 -9.83 -4.02 -8.63
N PRO A 45 -10.33 -5.24 -8.93
CA PRO A 45 -11.76 -5.50 -8.92
C PRO A 45 -12.31 -5.48 -7.47
N PRO A 46 -13.57 -5.07 -7.23
CA PRO A 46 -14.20 -5.22 -5.91
C PRO A 46 -14.35 -6.71 -5.55
N VAL A 47 -13.94 -7.09 -4.33
CA VAL A 47 -13.99 -8.48 -3.85
C VAL A 47 -14.92 -8.59 -2.64
N PRO A 48 -16.09 -9.27 -2.77
CA PRO A 48 -16.98 -9.54 -1.64
C PRO A 48 -16.34 -10.44 -0.57
N GLY A 49 -15.49 -11.38 -1.00
CA GLY A 49 -14.86 -12.36 -0.15
C GLY A 49 -15.81 -13.46 0.35
N PRO A 50 -15.30 -14.47 1.08
CA PRO A 50 -16.05 -15.70 1.37
C PRO A 50 -16.99 -15.60 2.58
N CYS A 51 -16.83 -14.57 3.43
CA CYS A 51 -17.71 -14.36 4.58
C CYS A 51 -19.12 -13.93 4.15
N LYS A 52 -20.14 -14.27 4.95
CA LYS A 52 -21.56 -14.03 4.65
C LYS A 52 -22.13 -12.74 5.29
N GLY A 53 -21.27 -11.85 5.77
CA GLY A 53 -21.68 -10.53 6.24
C GLY A 53 -22.22 -9.67 5.09
N ARG A 54 -22.95 -8.62 5.42
CA ARG A 54 -23.47 -7.66 4.44
C ARG A 54 -23.05 -6.26 4.84
N PHE A 55 -21.83 -5.89 4.44
CA PHE A 55 -21.27 -4.57 4.72
C PHE A 55 -21.28 -3.73 3.44
N LEU A 56 -21.92 -2.56 3.50
CA LEU A 56 -21.83 -1.58 2.42
C LEU A 56 -20.40 -1.01 2.37
N ARG A 57 -19.77 -1.12 1.21
CA ARG A 57 -18.44 -0.59 0.92
C ARG A 57 -18.43 0.07 -0.45
N TYR A 58 -17.40 0.84 -0.74
CA TYR A 58 -17.21 1.54 -2.00
C TYR A 58 -15.93 1.06 -2.67
N ALA A 59 -15.96 0.89 -3.99
CA ALA A 59 -14.79 0.55 -4.80
C ALA A 59 -14.74 1.48 -6.00
N TYR A 60 -13.54 1.86 -6.43
CA TYR A 60 -13.36 2.64 -7.63
C TYR A 60 -13.58 1.77 -8.87
N ASN A 61 -14.33 2.29 -9.84
CA ASN A 61 -14.54 1.68 -11.14
C ASN A 61 -13.84 2.53 -12.21
N PRO A 62 -12.70 2.08 -12.76
CA PRO A 62 -11.95 2.84 -13.76
C PRO A 62 -12.67 2.96 -15.11
N ALA A 63 -13.63 2.06 -15.41
CA ALA A 63 -14.40 2.15 -16.64
C ALA A 63 -15.41 3.31 -16.61
N THR A 64 -15.92 3.66 -15.42
CA THR A 64 -16.83 4.78 -15.22
C THR A 64 -16.18 6.00 -14.59
N GLY A 65 -14.95 5.87 -14.10
CA GLY A 65 -14.24 6.91 -13.35
C GLY A 65 -14.93 7.27 -12.02
N THR A 66 -15.68 6.35 -11.40
CA THR A 66 -16.51 6.65 -10.22
C THR A 66 -16.40 5.58 -9.14
N CYS A 67 -16.53 6.01 -7.88
CA CYS A 67 -16.64 5.14 -6.71
C CYS A 67 -18.05 4.58 -6.57
N GLN A 68 -18.21 3.27 -6.72
CA GLN A 68 -19.50 2.58 -6.75
C GLN A 68 -19.69 1.72 -5.48
N PRO A 69 -20.91 1.64 -4.93
CA PRO A 69 -21.19 0.80 -3.78
C PRO A 69 -21.18 -0.69 -4.15
N PHE A 70 -20.69 -1.54 -3.25
CA PHE A 70 -20.78 -2.99 -3.34
C PHE A 70 -20.98 -3.62 -1.96
N THR A 71 -21.43 -4.89 -1.94
CA THR A 71 -21.58 -5.66 -0.69
C THR A 71 -20.31 -6.44 -0.40
N TYR A 72 -19.69 -6.14 0.74
CA TYR A 72 -18.54 -6.88 1.27
C TYR A 72 -18.99 -7.89 2.33
N GLY A 73 -18.47 -9.11 2.22
CA GLY A 73 -18.74 -10.25 3.09
C GLY A 73 -18.15 -10.11 4.50
N GLY A 74 -17.17 -9.22 4.69
CA GLY A 74 -16.52 -8.97 5.98
C GLY A 74 -15.12 -9.57 6.12
N CYS A 75 -14.71 -10.47 5.22
CA CYS A 75 -13.35 -11.01 5.16
C CYS A 75 -12.92 -11.30 3.73
N GLY A 76 -11.61 -11.42 3.47
CA GLY A 76 -11.06 -11.89 2.18
C GLY A 76 -11.26 -10.94 1.00
N GLY A 77 -11.37 -9.63 1.26
CA GLY A 77 -11.39 -8.60 0.22
C GLY A 77 -9.98 -8.16 -0.21
N ASN A 78 -9.91 -7.10 -1.01
CA ASN A 78 -8.66 -6.42 -1.38
C ASN A 78 -8.72 -4.92 -1.02
N PRO A 79 -7.64 -4.15 -1.26
CA PRO A 79 -7.61 -2.73 -0.90
C PRO A 79 -8.58 -1.79 -1.65
N ASN A 80 -9.18 -2.19 -2.78
CA ASN A 80 -10.24 -1.41 -3.45
C ASN A 80 -11.57 -1.60 -2.72
N ASN A 81 -11.60 -1.19 -1.45
CA ASN A 81 -12.68 -1.43 -0.51
C ASN A 81 -12.65 -0.36 0.59
N PHE A 82 -13.40 0.71 0.35
CA PHE A 82 -13.46 1.89 1.20
C PHE A 82 -14.77 1.91 1.99
N ARG A 83 -14.75 2.52 3.18
CA ARG A 83 -15.95 2.64 4.03
C ARG A 83 -16.86 3.77 3.57
N MET A 84 -16.27 4.81 2.98
CA MET A 84 -16.98 6.00 2.54
C MET A 84 -16.66 6.31 1.08
N VAL A 85 -17.63 6.85 0.34
CA VAL A 85 -17.41 7.30 -1.04
C VAL A 85 -16.32 8.38 -1.14
N LYS A 86 -16.26 9.29 -0.15
CA LYS A 86 -15.26 10.36 -0.08
C LYS A 86 -13.83 9.82 0.08
N GLU A 87 -13.67 8.76 0.87
CA GLU A 87 -12.39 8.09 1.07
C GLU A 87 -11.91 7.48 -0.25
N CYS A 88 -12.79 6.76 -0.96
CA CYS A 88 -12.50 6.22 -2.29
C CYS A 88 -12.08 7.30 -3.29
N GLN A 89 -12.81 8.43 -3.33
CA GLN A 89 -12.50 9.55 -4.23
C GLN A 89 -11.20 10.28 -3.91
N GLN A 90 -10.79 10.30 -2.63
CA GLN A 90 -9.50 10.88 -2.22
C GLN A 90 -8.33 9.98 -2.59
N VAL A 91 -8.58 8.67 -2.73
CA VAL A 91 -7.55 7.67 -3.04
C VAL A 91 -7.37 7.46 -4.55
N CYS A 92 -8.39 7.66 -5.40
CA CYS A 92 -8.38 7.13 -6.79
C CYS A 92 -8.50 8.11 -7.99
#